data_AF-A0A838VQ45-F1
#
_entry.id   AF-A0A838VQ45-F1
#
_cell.length_a   1.000
_cell.length_b   1.000
_cell.length_c   1.000
_cell.angle_alpha   90.00
_cell.angle_beta   90.00
_cell.angle_gamma   90.00
#
_symmetry.space_group_name_H-M   'P 1'
#
loop_
_entity.id
_entity.type
_entity.pdbx_description
1 polymer ?
#
loop_
_entity_poly.entity_id
_entity_poly.type
_entity_poly.pdbx_seq_one_letter_code
_entity_poly.pdbx_strand_id
1 'polypeptide(L)'
;LCTLFLRHTSASLLIQENADPDVLQDLANFMAKLVPESAPYIHSAEGADDMPAHIRTALTHTSEQIPIARGHLVLGTWQGIYLCEHRQRSQTRELVVHISG
;
A
#
# COMPACT_ATOMS: atom_id res chain seq x y z
N LEU A 1 -12.80 -7.67 -14.88
CA LEU A 1 -11.82 -6.82 -14.16
C LEU A 1 -11.97 -7.06 -12.66
N CYS A 2 -10.87 -7.29 -11.94
CA CYS A 2 -10.84 -7.31 -10.47
C CYS A 2 -10.33 -5.95 -9.98
N THR A 3 -11.14 -5.24 -9.21
CA THR A 3 -10.74 -4.00 -8.53
C THR A 3 -10.58 -4.29 -7.05
N LEU A 4 -9.40 -3.99 -6.53
CA LEU A 4 -9.11 -3.97 -5.10
C LEU A 4 -9.16 -2.52 -4.64
N PHE A 5 -9.91 -2.22 -3.58
CA PHE A 5 -10.04 -0.86 -3.03
C PHE A 5 -9.89 -0.88 -1.52
N LEU A 6 -8.84 -0.23 -1.04
CA LEU A 6 -8.51 -0.11 0.37
C LEU A 6 -9.25 1.11 0.95
N ARG A 7 -10.13 0.88 1.95
CA ARG A 7 -10.94 1.92 2.58
C ARG A 7 -10.19 2.69 3.67
N HIS A 8 -8.93 3.05 3.41
CA HIS A 8 -8.02 3.65 4.38
C HIS A 8 -7.15 4.72 3.73
N THR A 9 -6.71 5.70 4.52
CA THR A 9 -5.91 6.84 4.05
C THR A 9 -4.49 6.85 4.62
N SER A 10 -4.12 5.82 5.40
CA SER A 10 -2.83 5.64 6.07
C SER A 10 -2.19 4.29 5.76
N ALA A 11 -2.63 3.65 4.69
CA ALA A 11 -2.08 2.43 4.12
C ALA A 11 -2.32 2.45 2.60
N SER A 12 -1.63 1.60 1.85
CA SER A 12 -1.70 1.58 0.39
C SER A 12 -1.75 0.16 -0.17
N LEU A 13 -2.13 0.06 -1.43
CA LEU A 13 -1.95 -1.11 -2.28
C LEU A 13 -0.84 -0.84 -3.28
N LEU A 14 -0.02 -1.86 -3.55
CA LEU A 14 1.02 -1.82 -4.58
C LEU A 14 1.11 -3.18 -5.27
N ILE A 15 1.46 -3.19 -6.56
CA ILE A 15 1.90 -4.39 -7.27
C ILE A 15 3.42 -4.30 -7.47
N GLN A 16 4.18 -5.18 -6.82
CA GLN A 16 5.65 -5.21 -6.87
C GLN A 16 6.16 -6.66 -6.92
N GLU A 17 7.48 -6.84 -6.97
CA GLU A 17 8.10 -8.17 -6.94
C GLU A 17 7.86 -8.90 -5.62
N ASN A 18 7.44 -10.17 -5.67
CA ASN A 18 7.20 -11.06 -4.51
C ASN A 18 8.02 -12.36 -4.58
N ALA A 19 9.23 -12.26 -5.13
CA ALA A 19 10.20 -13.36 -5.16
C ALA A 19 11.34 -13.15 -4.16
N ASP A 20 11.79 -11.90 -3.98
CA ASP A 20 12.87 -11.53 -3.08
C ASP A 20 12.35 -10.66 -1.92
N PRO A 21 12.50 -11.09 -0.65
CA PRO A 21 12.09 -10.29 0.51
C PRO A 21 12.82 -8.96 0.64
N ASP A 22 14.02 -8.82 0.05
CA ASP A 22 14.80 -7.57 0.11
C ASP A 22 14.05 -6.42 -0.56
N VAL A 23 13.22 -6.70 -1.57
CA VAL A 23 12.36 -5.71 -2.24
C VAL A 23 11.42 -5.02 -1.25
N LEU A 24 10.79 -5.77 -0.33
CA LEU A 24 9.91 -5.17 0.69
C LEU A 24 10.71 -4.26 1.62
N GLN A 25 11.88 -4.71 2.04
CA GLN A 25 12.73 -3.96 2.96
C GLN A 25 13.24 -2.66 2.34
N ASP A 26 13.65 -2.70 1.07
CA ASP A 26 14.13 -1.53 0.33
C ASP A 26 13.01 -0.52 0.05
N LEU A 27 11.81 -0.99 -0.31
CA LEU A 27 10.65 -0.12 -0.47
C LEU A 27 10.29 0.58 0.86
N ALA A 28 10.27 -0.16 1.97
CA ALA A 28 10.01 0.40 3.29
C ALA A 28 11.08 1.44 3.68
N ASN A 29 12.36 1.11 3.48
CA ASN A 29 13.50 1.99 3.74
C ASN A 29 13.43 3.27 2.90
N PHE A 30 13.08 3.15 1.62
CA PHE A 30 12.93 4.28 0.72
C PHE A 30 11.81 5.20 1.17
N MET A 31 10.63 4.66 1.47
CA MET A 31 9.48 5.45 1.93
C MET A 31 9.74 6.14 3.28
N ALA A 32 10.47 5.49 4.19
CA ALA A 32 10.88 6.08 5.47
C ALA A 32 11.85 7.26 5.30
N LYS A 33 12.76 7.18 4.32
CA LYS A 33 13.68 8.29 3.97
C LYS A 33 12.95 9.42 3.25
N LEU A 34 12.04 9.09 2.33
CA LEU A 34 11.30 10.06 1.53
C LEU A 34 10.28 10.86 2.36
N VAL A 35 9.63 10.18 3.30
CA VAL A 35 8.60 10.75 4.18
C VAL A 35 8.95 10.42 5.64
N PRO A 36 9.90 11.16 6.24
CA PRO A 36 10.38 10.88 7.58
C PRO A 36 9.38 11.34 8.64
N GLU A 37 9.17 10.52 9.66
CA GLU A 37 8.25 10.82 10.78
C GLU A 37 8.71 12.00 11.65
N SER A 38 10.01 12.33 11.61
CA SER A 38 10.58 13.44 12.36
C SER A 38 10.41 14.81 11.68
N ALA A 39 9.81 14.87 10.48
CA ALA A 39 9.57 16.14 9.81
C ALA A 39 8.50 16.97 10.55
N PRO A 40 8.53 18.31 10.45
CA PRO A 40 7.65 19.21 11.21
C PRO A 40 6.23 19.27 10.62
N TYR A 41 5.52 18.15 10.62
CA TYR A 41 4.13 18.07 10.19
C TYR A 41 3.18 18.65 11.24
N ILE A 42 2.15 19.36 10.78
CA ILE A 42 1.12 19.94 11.66
C ILE A 42 0.18 18.85 12.19
N HIS A 43 -0.22 17.93 11.31
CA HIS A 43 -1.12 16.82 11.67
C HIS A 43 -0.35 15.72 12.40
N SER A 44 -0.76 15.41 13.63
CA SER A 44 -0.09 14.44 14.52
C SER A 44 -1.03 13.89 15.59
N ALA A 45 -2.35 13.95 15.33
CA ALA A 45 -3.37 13.62 16.32
C ALA A 45 -3.27 12.16 16.78
N GLU A 46 -2.77 11.29 15.90
CA GLU A 46 -2.61 9.87 16.15
C GLU A 46 -1.13 9.45 16.35
N GLY A 47 -0.20 10.40 16.48
CA GLY A 47 1.23 10.13 16.69
C GLY A 47 2.14 10.68 15.59
N ALA A 48 3.44 10.40 15.71
CA ALA A 48 4.46 10.91 14.78
C ALA A 48 4.35 10.32 13.36
N ASP A 49 3.76 9.13 13.23
CA ASP A 49 3.57 8.41 11.98
C ASP A 49 2.24 8.77 11.26
N ASP A 50 1.42 9.65 11.86
CA ASP A 50 0.09 10.03 11.38
C ASP A 50 0.13 10.73 10.01
N MET A 51 0.66 11.95 9.94
CA MET A 51 0.81 12.66 8.67
C MET A 51 1.74 11.96 7.66
N PRO A 52 2.90 11.39 8.05
CA PRO A 52 3.72 10.61 7.14
C PRO A 52 2.95 9.51 6.43
N ALA A 53 2.08 8.78 7.14
CA ALA A 53 1.29 7.71 6.55
C ALA A 53 0.33 8.23 5.47
N HIS A 54 -0.31 9.38 5.71
CA HIS A 54 -1.15 10.04 4.71
C HIS A 54 -0.35 10.47 3.47
N ILE A 55 0.86 11.00 3.63
CA ILE A 55 1.71 11.39 2.50
C ILE A 55 2.14 10.15 1.72
N ARG A 56 2.57 9.07 2.39
CA ARG A 56 2.94 7.81 1.72
C ARG A 56 1.75 7.25 0.94
N THR A 57 0.53 7.32 1.48
CA THR A 57 -0.69 6.96 0.75
C THR A 57 -0.94 7.88 -0.46
N ALA A 58 -0.75 9.19 -0.33
CA ALA A 58 -0.91 10.14 -1.44
C ALA A 58 0.12 9.94 -2.57
N LEU A 59 1.31 9.42 -2.26
CA LEU A 59 2.37 9.09 -3.23
C LEU A 59 2.18 7.71 -3.89
N THR A 60 1.22 6.94 -3.43
CA THR A 60 0.95 5.57 -3.88
C THR A 60 -0.54 5.41 -4.21
N HIS A 61 -1.08 4.20 -4.12
CA HIS A 61 -2.45 3.91 -4.52
C HIS A 61 -3.24 3.29 -3.37
N THR A 62 -4.54 3.59 -3.33
CA THR A 62 -5.51 2.86 -2.51
C THR A 62 -6.37 1.92 -3.35
N SER A 63 -6.15 1.88 -4.67
CA SER A 63 -6.88 1.02 -5.59
C SER A 63 -5.97 0.40 -6.63
N GLU A 64 -6.14 -0.90 -6.85
CA GLU A 64 -5.47 -1.65 -7.91
C GLU A 64 -6.51 -2.32 -8.82
N GLN A 65 -6.24 -2.34 -10.12
CA GLN A 65 -7.13 -2.92 -11.13
C GLN A 65 -6.38 -4.00 -11.90
N ILE A 66 -6.85 -5.25 -11.78
CA ILE A 66 -6.15 -6.41 -12.31
C ILE A 66 -7.08 -7.16 -13.26
N PRO A 67 -6.67 -7.42 -14.53
CA PRO A 67 -7.46 -8.22 -15.44
C PRO A 67 -7.69 -9.64 -14.88
N ILE A 68 -8.84 -10.22 -15.25
CA ILE A 68 -9.17 -11.62 -14.95
C ILE A 68 -9.26 -12.36 -16.28
N ALA A 69 -8.57 -13.48 -16.42
CA ALA A 69 -8.68 -14.36 -17.57
C ALA A 69 -8.77 -15.82 -17.09
N ARG A 70 -9.74 -16.58 -17.63
CA ARG A 70 -9.97 -17.99 -17.28
C ARG A 70 -10.08 -18.25 -15.77
N GLY A 71 -10.71 -17.33 -15.04
CA GLY A 71 -10.88 -17.44 -13.59
C GLY A 71 -9.66 -17.04 -12.74
N HIS A 72 -8.56 -16.60 -13.36
CA HIS A 72 -7.34 -16.20 -12.65
C HIS A 72 -7.03 -14.71 -12.83
N LEU A 73 -6.46 -14.10 -11.79
CA LEU A 73 -5.83 -12.78 -11.89
C LEU A 73 -4.64 -12.86 -12.85
N VAL A 74 -4.57 -11.95 -13.81
CA VAL A 74 -3.51 -11.91 -14.82
C VAL A 74 -2.33 -11.10 -14.28
N LEU A 75 -1.64 -11.65 -13.29
CA LEU A 75 -0.38 -11.11 -12.76
C LEU A 75 0.80 -11.69 -13.53
N GLY A 76 1.86 -10.91 -13.68
CA GLY A 76 3.15 -11.40 -14.16
C GLY A 76 3.83 -12.33 -13.15
N THR A 77 4.82 -13.10 -13.60
CA THR A 77 5.52 -14.13 -12.80
C THR A 77 5.99 -13.64 -11.43
N TRP A 78 6.44 -12.40 -11.36
CA TRP A 78 7.01 -11.81 -10.15
C TRP A 78 6.04 -10.89 -9.40
N GLN A 79 4.89 -10.55 -10.00
CA GLN A 79 3.98 -9.58 -9.42
C GLN A 79 3.20 -10.18 -8.24
N GLY A 80 3.39 -9.60 -7.05
CA GLY A 80 2.54 -9.78 -5.89
C GLY A 80 1.77 -8.50 -5.57
N ILE A 81 0.61 -8.67 -4.94
CA ILE A 81 -0.22 -7.55 -4.47
C ILE A 81 0.09 -7.34 -3.00
N TYR A 82 0.60 -6.16 -2.66
CA TYR A 82 0.96 -5.78 -1.31
C TYR A 82 -0.08 -4.86 -0.70
N LEU A 83 -0.34 -5.06 0.59
CA LEU A 83 -0.87 -4.03 1.46
C LEU A 83 0.31 -3.41 2.21
N CYS A 84 0.64 -2.16 1.90
CA CYS A 84 1.68 -1.40 2.58
C CYS A 84 1.08 -0.68 3.78
N GLU A 85 1.37 -1.18 4.98
CA GLU A 85 1.03 -0.52 6.23
C GLU A 85 2.02 0.61 6.50
N HIS A 86 1.52 1.85 6.63
CA HIS A 86 2.38 3.02 6.87
C HIS A 86 2.38 3.47 8.33
N ARG A 87 1.54 2.87 9.17
CA ARG A 87 1.51 3.08 10.63
C ARG A 87 2.40 2.07 11.34
N GLN A 88 3.05 2.48 12.41
CA GLN A 88 3.92 1.62 13.20
C GLN A 88 3.15 0.53 13.96
N ARG A 89 1.97 0.89 14.47
CA ARG A 89 1.10 -0.04 15.18
C ARG A 89 0.20 -0.74 14.19
N SER A 90 0.09 -2.06 14.31
CA SER A 90 -0.82 -2.86 13.48
C SER A 90 -2.24 -2.30 13.52
N GLN A 91 -2.80 -2.08 12.33
CA GLN A 91 -4.17 -1.63 12.15
C GLN A 91 -5.01 -2.74 11.54
N THR A 92 -6.32 -2.72 11.82
CA THR A 92 -7.27 -3.53 11.05
C THR A 92 -7.60 -2.78 9.76
N ARG A 93 -7.32 -3.40 8.62
CA ARG A 93 -7.57 -2.82 7.30
C ARG A 93 -8.76 -3.51 6.62
N GLU A 94 -9.50 -2.73 5.85
CA GLU A 94 -10.68 -3.18 5.12
C GLU A 94 -10.42 -3.01 3.62
N LEU A 95 -10.40 -4.15 2.92
CA LEU A 95 -10.18 -4.23 1.49
C LEU A 95 -11.48 -4.67 0.82
N VAL A 96 -12.00 -3.84 -0.08
CA VAL A 96 -13.14 -4.19 -0.92
C VAL A 96 -12.62 -4.84 -2.19
N VAL A 97 -13.17 -6.00 -2.52
CA VAL A 97 -12.93 -6.68 -3.80
C VAL A 97 -14.18 -6.55 -4.64
N HIS A 98 -14.07 -5.85 -5.77
CA HIS A 98 -15.15 -5.70 -6.73
C HIS A 98 -14.76 -6.36 -8.05
N ILE A 99 -15.62 -7.24 -8.56
CA ILE A 99 -15.41 -7.91 -9.84
C ILE A 99 -16.49 -7.43 -10.80
N SER A 100 -16.07 -6.90 -11.94
CA SER A 100 -16.97 -6.42 -12.99
C SER A 100 -16.42 -6.79 -14.36
N GLY A 101 -17.28 -7.33 -15.22
CA GLY A 101 -16.95 -7.75 -16.58
C GLY A 101 -17.61 -9.06 -16.96
#